data_AF-A0AAW0WCM2-F1
#
_entry.id   AF-A0AAW0WCM2-F1
#
_cell.length_a   1.000
_cell.length_b   1.000
_cell.length_c   1.000
_cell.angle_alpha   90.00
_cell.angle_beta   90.00
_cell.angle_gamma   90.00
#
_symmetry.space_group_name_H-M   'P 1'
#
loop_
_entity.id
_entity.type
_entity.pdbx_description
1 polymer ?
#
loop_
_entity_poly.entity_id
_entity_poly.type
_entity_poly.pdbx_seq_one_letter_code
_entity_poly.pdbx_strand_id
1 'polypeptide(L)'
;MYFGAAKDLPGVRELFEQEPPPPPRKTRGELMKDIDADYYGYRDDDDGVLIPLERKAERKAIKAAVKQYTNKKLAAMADEEDEESQENGIQDEDDIDSEDEEISLDETDERSEVQRFMAHVPNIPTQADIEAALVERKKRELLQTYLGD
;
A
#
# COMPACT_ATOMS: atom_id res chain seq x y z
N MET A 1 83.42 -21.63 -22.40
CA MET A 1 82.11 -22.13 -21.92
C MET A 1 81.01 -21.43 -22.72
N TYR A 2 80.26 -22.17 -23.55
CA TYR A 2 79.30 -21.64 -24.52
C TYR A 2 77.98 -22.44 -24.42
N PHE A 3 77.39 -22.53 -23.22
CA PHE A 3 76.15 -23.30 -22.99
C PHE A 3 74.94 -22.41 -22.64
N GLY A 4 75.06 -21.08 -22.76
CA GLY A 4 73.98 -20.12 -22.48
C GLY A 4 73.45 -19.36 -23.70
N ALA A 5 74.28 -19.17 -24.73
CA ALA A 5 73.95 -18.35 -25.90
C ALA A 5 72.77 -18.88 -26.73
N ALA A 6 72.44 -20.17 -26.59
CA ALA A 6 71.30 -20.79 -27.28
C ALA A 6 69.95 -20.21 -26.84
N LYS A 7 69.84 -19.66 -25.63
CA LYS A 7 68.61 -19.01 -25.13
C LYS A 7 68.39 -17.62 -25.71
N ASP A 8 69.46 -16.98 -26.17
CA ASP A 8 69.45 -15.61 -26.71
C ASP A 8 69.29 -15.58 -28.24
N LEU A 9 69.09 -16.74 -28.87
CA LEU A 9 68.85 -16.83 -30.31
C LEU A 9 67.46 -16.25 -30.66
N PRO A 10 67.36 -15.48 -31.77
CA PRO A 10 66.07 -15.00 -32.28
C PRO A 10 65.14 -16.19 -32.54
N GLY A 11 63.87 -16.10 -32.11
CA GLY A 11 62.90 -17.20 -32.13
C GLY A 11 62.97 -18.18 -30.94
N VAL A 12 64.15 -18.47 -30.37
CA VAL A 12 64.23 -19.27 -29.13
C VAL A 12 63.88 -18.41 -27.92
N ARG A 13 64.38 -17.18 -27.89
CA ARG A 13 64.10 -16.20 -26.84
C ARG A 13 62.60 -15.93 -26.68
N GLU A 14 61.90 -15.74 -27.80
CA GLU A 14 60.45 -15.48 -27.84
C GLU A 14 59.62 -16.62 -27.25
N LEU A 15 60.09 -17.87 -27.34
CA LEU A 15 59.42 -19.05 -26.76
C LEU A 15 59.57 -19.14 -25.24
N PHE A 16 60.59 -18.49 -24.67
CA PHE A 16 60.85 -18.47 -23.22
C PHE A 16 60.49 -17.12 -22.57
N GLU A 17 60.19 -16.09 -23.36
CA GLU A 17 59.60 -14.84 -22.88
C GLU A 17 58.18 -15.12 -22.38
N GLN A 18 58.02 -15.14 -21.05
CA GLN A 18 56.71 -15.29 -20.42
C GLN A 18 55.88 -14.05 -20.71
N GLU A 19 54.61 -14.26 -21.09
CA GLU A 19 53.64 -13.17 -21.17
C GLU A 19 53.62 -12.40 -19.85
N PRO A 20 53.55 -11.05 -19.89
CA PRO A 20 53.48 -10.27 -18.67
C PRO A 20 52.30 -10.76 -17.83
N PRO A 21 52.46 -10.91 -16.51
CA PRO A 21 51.39 -11.40 -15.66
C PRO A 21 50.15 -10.50 -15.82
N PRO A 22 48.93 -11.08 -15.79
CA PRO A 22 47.72 -10.29 -15.91
C PRO A 22 47.66 -9.24 -14.80
N PRO A 23 47.01 -8.09 -15.06
CA PRO A 23 46.90 -7.04 -14.06
C PRO A 23 46.24 -7.59 -12.78
N PRO A 24 46.68 -7.13 -11.59
CA PRO A 24 46.12 -7.60 -10.33
C PRO A 24 44.64 -7.24 -10.24
N ARG A 25 43.85 -8.14 -9.64
CA ARG A 25 42.43 -7.87 -9.36
C ARG A 25 42.31 -6.79 -8.28
N LYS A 26 41.26 -5.99 -8.36
CA LYS A 26 40.92 -5.02 -7.32
C LYS A 26 40.86 -5.70 -5.96
N THR A 27 41.46 -5.09 -4.94
CA THR A 27 41.41 -5.61 -3.58
C THR A 27 40.02 -5.38 -2.96
N ARG A 28 39.66 -6.14 -1.93
CA ARG A 28 38.40 -5.90 -1.19
C ARG A 28 38.35 -4.46 -0.66
N GLY A 29 39.48 -3.93 -0.18
CA GLY A 29 39.57 -2.56 0.30
C GLY A 29 39.28 -1.53 -0.79
N GLU A 30 39.73 -1.76 -2.03
CA GLU A 30 39.39 -0.90 -3.17
C GLU A 30 37.91 -1.01 -3.55
N LEU A 31 37.31 -2.20 -3.49
CA LEU A 31 35.90 -2.38 -3.79
C LEU A 31 35.00 -1.69 -2.75
N MET A 32 35.39 -1.72 -1.48
CA MET A 32 34.61 -1.10 -0.39
C MET A 32 34.68 0.43 -0.40
N LYS A 33 35.64 1.05 -1.12
CA LYS A 33 35.73 2.51 -1.23
C LYS A 33 34.59 3.12 -2.06
N ASP A 34 34.05 2.34 -2.99
CA ASP A 34 32.95 2.77 -3.86
C ASP A 34 31.58 2.41 -3.27
N ILE A 35 31.53 1.86 -2.05
CA ILE A 35 30.30 1.48 -1.35
C ILE A 35 29.95 2.58 -0.35
N ASP A 36 29.09 3.49 -0.79
CA ASP A 36 28.59 4.60 0.02
C ASP A 36 27.27 4.26 0.72
N ALA A 37 26.74 5.19 1.52
CA ALA A 37 25.45 5.05 2.19
C ALA A 37 24.30 4.79 1.20
N ASP A 38 24.43 5.29 -0.03
CA ASP A 38 23.50 5.08 -1.14
C ASP A 38 23.38 3.59 -1.51
N TYR A 39 24.46 2.81 -1.39
CA TYR A 39 24.43 1.36 -1.62
C TYR A 39 23.51 0.63 -0.64
N TYR A 40 23.37 1.19 0.57
CA TYR A 40 22.51 0.66 1.62
C TYR A 40 21.13 1.33 1.67
N GLY A 41 20.83 2.22 0.72
CA GLY A 41 19.51 2.85 0.59
C GLY A 41 19.21 3.91 1.65
N TYR A 42 20.20 4.38 2.43
CA TYR A 42 19.97 5.33 3.53
C TYR A 42 19.41 6.70 3.10
N ARG A 43 19.35 7.00 1.79
CA ARG A 43 18.85 8.28 1.25
C ARG A 43 17.51 8.16 0.52
N ASP A 44 17.04 6.95 0.25
CA ASP A 44 15.79 6.73 -0.49
C ASP A 44 14.56 7.12 0.37
N ASP A 45 14.71 7.11 1.70
CA ASP A 45 13.66 7.53 2.63
C ASP A 45 13.63 9.07 2.85
N ASP A 46 14.76 9.76 2.65
CA ASP A 46 14.94 11.19 2.98
C ASP A 46 14.69 12.15 1.80
N ASP A 47 14.65 11.65 0.55
CA ASP A 47 14.47 12.50 -0.65
C ASP A 47 13.01 12.87 -0.93
N GLY A 48 12.06 12.26 -0.21
CA GLY A 48 10.63 12.48 -0.33
C GLY A 48 10.00 11.92 -1.62
N VAL A 49 10.74 11.17 -2.44
CA VAL A 49 10.24 10.59 -3.70
C VAL A 49 9.34 9.38 -3.45
N LEU A 50 9.57 8.65 -2.35
CA LEU A 50 8.82 7.45 -2.00
C LEU A 50 7.32 7.74 -1.82
N ILE A 51 6.97 8.79 -1.08
CA ILE A 51 5.57 9.11 -0.72
C ILE A 51 4.67 9.36 -1.94
N PRO A 52 5.03 10.20 -2.94
CA PRO A 52 4.24 10.35 -4.16
C PRO A 52 4.06 9.05 -4.96
N LEU A 53 5.09 8.21 -5.00
CA LEU A 53 5.03 6.92 -5.71
C LEU A 53 4.10 5.95 -5.00
N GLU A 54 4.15 5.89 -3.67
CA GLU A 54 3.26 5.09 -2.83
C GLU A 54 1.80 5.53 -3.00
N ARG A 55 1.50 6.83 -2.91
CA ARG A 55 0.14 7.35 -3.14
C ARG A 55 -0.41 6.95 -4.51
N LYS A 56 0.43 7.01 -5.55
CA LYS A 56 0.03 6.59 -6.90
C LYS A 56 -0.26 5.09 -6.96
N ALA A 57 0.56 4.27 -6.31
CA ALA A 57 0.37 2.82 -6.23
C ALA A 57 -0.88 2.46 -5.43
N GLU A 58 -1.12 3.13 -4.31
CA GLU A 58 -2.29 2.98 -3.45
C GLU A 58 -3.58 3.28 -4.21
N ARG A 59 -3.68 4.43 -4.88
CA ARG A 59 -4.84 4.78 -5.73
C ARG A 59 -5.17 3.68 -6.74
N LYS A 60 -4.13 3.10 -7.36
CA LYS A 60 -4.30 2.00 -8.31
C LYS A 60 -4.79 0.72 -7.62
N ALA A 61 -4.26 0.39 -6.45
CA ALA A 61 -4.64 -0.77 -5.67
C ALA A 61 -6.10 -0.67 -5.20
N ILE A 62 -6.50 0.49 -4.66
CA ILE A 62 -7.88 0.77 -4.24
C ILE A 62 -8.83 0.62 -5.42
N LYS A 63 -8.53 1.24 -6.57
CA LYS A 63 -9.36 1.12 -7.78
C LYS A 63 -9.51 -0.33 -8.23
N ALA A 64 -8.44 -1.12 -8.16
CA ALA A 64 -8.50 -2.54 -8.49
C ALA A 64 -9.36 -3.34 -7.51
N ALA A 65 -9.22 -3.09 -6.19
CA ALA A 65 -9.98 -3.75 -5.15
C ALA A 65 -11.48 -3.43 -5.24
N VAL A 66 -11.84 -2.15 -5.45
CA VAL A 66 -13.23 -1.71 -5.65
C VAL A 66 -13.82 -2.40 -6.88
N LYS A 67 -13.09 -2.45 -8.00
CA LYS A 67 -13.53 -3.15 -9.20
C LYS A 67 -13.75 -4.65 -8.97
N GLN A 68 -12.87 -5.30 -8.21
CA GLN A 68 -13.03 -6.71 -7.87
C GLN A 68 -14.25 -6.94 -6.97
N TYR A 69 -14.45 -6.08 -5.97
CA TYR A 69 -15.59 -6.15 -5.07
C TYR A 69 -16.92 -5.96 -5.80
N THR A 70 -17.03 -4.91 -6.62
CA THR A 70 -18.22 -4.60 -7.42
C THR A 70 -18.55 -5.75 -8.38
N ASN A 71 -17.56 -6.27 -9.11
CA ASN A 71 -17.77 -7.44 -9.98
C ASN A 71 -18.24 -8.67 -9.20
N LYS A 72 -17.65 -8.94 -8.03
CA LYS A 72 -18.06 -10.08 -7.19
C LYS A 72 -19.47 -9.91 -6.66
N LYS A 73 -19.83 -8.69 -6.24
CA LYS A 73 -21.18 -8.35 -5.77
C LYS A 73 -22.21 -8.49 -6.89
N LEU A 74 -21.90 -7.98 -8.08
CA LEU A 74 -22.76 -8.13 -9.26
C LEU A 74 -22.93 -9.61 -9.66
N ALA A 75 -21.86 -10.41 -9.59
CA ALA A 75 -21.96 -11.84 -9.84
C ALA A 75 -22.84 -12.55 -8.80
N ALA A 76 -22.70 -12.20 -7.52
CA ALA A 76 -23.55 -12.75 -6.46
C ALA A 76 -25.02 -12.32 -6.61
N MET A 77 -25.27 -11.06 -7.00
CA MET A 77 -26.62 -10.56 -7.27
C MET A 77 -27.26 -11.20 -8.50
N ALA A 78 -26.48 -11.48 -9.54
CA ALA A 78 -26.97 -12.18 -10.74
C ALA A 78 -27.36 -13.65 -10.45
N ASP A 79 -26.73 -14.28 -9.45
CA ASP A 79 -27.12 -15.61 -8.96
C ASP A 79 -28.34 -15.54 -7.99
N GLU A 80 -28.63 -14.38 -7.39
CA GLU A 80 -29.76 -14.14 -6.47
C GLU A 80 -31.04 -13.59 -7.16
N GLU A 81 -31.01 -13.24 -8.45
CA GLU A 81 -32.16 -12.71 -9.20
C GLU A 81 -33.33 -13.69 -9.44
N ASP A 82 -33.28 -14.91 -8.88
CA ASP A 82 -34.45 -15.81 -8.80
C ASP A 82 -35.33 -15.60 -7.55
N GLU A 83 -34.93 -14.81 -6.53
CA GLU A 83 -35.78 -14.50 -5.37
C GLU A 83 -35.66 -13.03 -4.90
N GLU A 84 -36.56 -12.21 -5.44
CA GLU A 84 -37.15 -11.02 -4.82
C GLU A 84 -36.28 -9.75 -4.68
N SER A 85 -36.61 -8.78 -5.54
CA SER A 85 -36.26 -7.36 -5.48
C SER A 85 -36.29 -6.76 -4.07
N GLN A 86 -35.12 -6.37 -3.55
CA GLN A 86 -35.01 -5.34 -2.51
C GLN A 86 -34.00 -4.25 -2.90
N GLU A 87 -34.61 -3.13 -3.23
CA GLU A 87 -34.07 -1.78 -3.36
C GLU A 87 -33.12 -1.42 -2.21
N ASN A 88 -31.83 -1.28 -2.51
CA ASN A 88 -30.88 -0.42 -1.82
C ASN A 88 -29.78 -0.06 -2.82
N GLY A 89 -30.11 0.90 -3.70
CA GLY A 89 -29.14 1.53 -4.59
C GLY A 89 -28.11 2.28 -3.77
N ILE A 90 -26.95 1.66 -3.55
CA ILE A 90 -25.75 2.38 -3.15
C ILE A 90 -25.47 3.31 -4.33
N GLN A 91 -25.68 4.61 -4.13
CA GLN A 91 -25.20 5.62 -5.06
C GLN A 91 -23.69 5.42 -5.16
N ASP A 92 -23.25 4.90 -6.30
CA ASP A 92 -21.87 5.03 -6.74
C ASP A 92 -21.65 6.52 -6.98
N GLU A 93 -21.22 7.23 -5.93
CA GLU A 93 -20.63 8.55 -6.07
C GLU A 93 -19.28 8.37 -6.79
N ASP A 94 -19.37 8.25 -8.11
CA ASP A 94 -18.33 8.63 -9.05
C ASP A 94 -18.02 10.12 -8.79
N ASP A 95 -17.09 10.39 -7.88
CA ASP A 95 -16.12 11.50 -7.89
C ASP A 95 -15.49 11.67 -6.50
N ILE A 96 -14.61 10.74 -6.10
CA ILE A 96 -13.48 11.11 -5.24
C ILE A 96 -12.34 11.54 -6.17
N ASP A 97 -12.57 12.62 -6.92
CA ASP A 97 -11.48 13.54 -7.24
C ASP A 97 -11.41 14.52 -6.07
N SER A 98 -10.97 14.01 -4.92
CA SER A 98 -10.52 14.86 -3.83
C SER A 98 -9.22 15.52 -4.31
N GLU A 99 -9.38 16.60 -5.07
CA GLU A 99 -8.35 17.61 -5.23
C GLU A 99 -7.90 18.00 -3.81
N ASP A 100 -6.68 17.60 -3.48
CA ASP A 100 -5.82 18.19 -2.47
C ASP A 100 -6.46 18.51 -1.10
N GLU A 101 -6.69 17.48 -0.29
CA GLU A 101 -6.44 17.63 1.15
C GLU A 101 -4.99 17.22 1.42
N GLU A 102 -4.10 18.20 1.30
CA GLU A 102 -2.76 18.13 1.87
C GLU A 102 -2.92 17.86 3.37
N ILE A 103 -2.79 16.59 3.79
CA ILE A 103 -2.72 16.24 5.20
C ILE A 103 -1.43 16.86 5.73
N SER A 104 -1.52 18.08 6.24
CA SER A 104 -0.48 18.69 7.05
C SER A 104 -0.35 17.82 8.30
N LEU A 105 0.66 16.97 8.33
CA LEU A 105 1.11 16.25 9.52
C LEU A 105 1.78 17.27 10.45
N ASP A 106 0.98 18.14 11.07
CA ASP A 106 1.43 18.93 12.21
C ASP A 106 1.23 18.07 13.45
N GLU A 107 2.34 17.55 13.99
CA GLU A 107 2.43 16.60 15.11
C GLU A 107 1.96 17.19 16.47
N THR A 108 1.16 18.26 16.49
CA THR A 108 0.94 19.06 17.72
C THR A 108 -0.49 19.12 18.26
N ASP A 109 -1.48 18.42 17.69
CA ASP A 109 -2.86 18.50 18.21
C ASP A 109 -3.59 17.15 18.36
N GLU A 110 -3.22 16.39 19.40
CA GLU A 110 -3.86 15.14 19.85
C GLU A 110 -5.37 15.27 20.14
N ARG A 111 -5.92 16.50 20.27
CA ARG A 111 -7.37 16.71 20.43
C ARG A 111 -8.15 16.55 19.14
N SER A 112 -7.51 16.76 18.00
CA SER A 112 -8.15 16.66 16.68
C SER A 112 -8.29 15.19 16.23
N GLU A 113 -7.43 14.29 16.71
CA GLU A 113 -7.48 12.87 16.39
C GLU A 113 -8.75 12.18 16.92
N VAL A 114 -9.20 12.54 18.13
CA VAL A 114 -10.40 11.94 18.74
C VAL A 114 -11.67 12.27 17.95
N GLN A 115 -11.71 13.41 17.25
CA GLN A 115 -12.86 13.79 16.42
C GLN A 115 -12.85 13.10 15.05
N ARG A 116 -11.68 12.72 14.51
CA ARG A 116 -11.57 12.04 13.20
C ARG A 116 -12.08 10.59 13.20
N PHE A 117 -12.21 9.95 14.38
CA PHE A 117 -12.74 8.57 14.48
C PHE A 117 -14.26 8.48 14.70
N MET A 118 -14.99 9.60 14.76
CA MET A 118 -16.45 9.57 14.86
C MET A 118 -17.05 9.47 13.45
N ALA A 119 -17.14 8.24 12.92
CA ALA A 119 -17.90 7.97 11.70
C ALA A 119 -19.37 8.39 11.91
N HIS A 120 -19.79 9.47 11.26
CA HIS A 120 -21.17 9.94 11.32
C HIS A 120 -22.05 8.96 10.54
N VAL A 121 -22.69 8.02 11.24
CA VAL A 121 -23.66 7.10 10.65
C VAL A 121 -24.96 7.87 10.41
N PRO A 122 -25.38 8.09 9.14
CA PRO A 122 -26.46 9.02 8.81
C PRO A 122 -27.84 8.61 9.32
N ASN A 123 -28.00 7.36 9.78
CA ASN A 123 -29.31 6.78 10.12
C ASN A 123 -29.45 6.33 11.59
N ILE A 124 -28.76 6.99 12.54
CA ILE A 124 -29.02 6.74 13.97
C ILE A 124 -30.29 7.48 14.38
N PRO A 125 -31.36 6.79 14.85
CA PRO A 125 -32.57 7.44 15.33
C PRO A 125 -32.25 8.40 16.45
N THR A 126 -32.95 9.53 16.51
CA THR A 126 -32.73 10.50 17.57
C THR A 126 -33.21 9.92 18.91
N GLN A 127 -32.71 10.47 20.01
CA GLN A 127 -33.14 10.08 21.36
C GLN A 127 -34.68 10.16 21.52
N ALA A 128 -35.31 11.17 20.91
CA ALA A 128 -36.75 11.34 20.93
C ALA A 128 -37.48 10.20 20.18
N ASP A 129 -36.93 9.74 19.06
CA ASP A 129 -37.50 8.64 18.27
C ASP A 129 -37.45 7.33 19.07
N ILE A 130 -36.35 7.09 19.78
CA ILE A 130 -36.15 5.91 20.63
C ILE A 130 -37.15 5.93 21.80
N GLU A 131 -37.32 7.08 22.46
CA GLU A 131 -38.26 7.24 23.56
C GLU A 131 -39.71 7.04 23.12
N ALA A 132 -40.10 7.60 21.97
CA ALA A 132 -41.43 7.41 21.40
C ALA A 132 -41.71 5.93 21.09
N ALA A 133 -40.76 5.24 20.46
CA ALA A 133 -40.87 3.81 20.16
C ALA A 133 -40.99 2.95 21.42
N LEU A 134 -40.23 3.28 22.49
CA LEU A 134 -40.31 2.59 23.78
C LEU A 134 -41.67 2.79 24.46
N VAL A 135 -42.22 4.00 24.43
CA VAL A 135 -43.54 4.30 24.99
C VAL A 135 -44.63 3.56 24.22
N GLU A 136 -44.55 3.54 22.89
CA GLU A 136 -45.52 2.85 22.04
C GLU A 136 -45.50 1.34 22.26
N ARG A 137 -44.29 0.75 22.36
CA ARG A 137 -44.12 -0.66 22.69
C ARG A 137 -44.76 -1.02 24.04
N LYS A 138 -44.52 -0.22 25.08
CA LYS A 138 -45.13 -0.43 26.41
C LYS A 138 -46.65 -0.29 26.37
N LYS A 139 -47.18 0.67 25.61
CA LYS A 139 -48.63 0.83 25.42
C LYS A 139 -49.23 -0.42 24.77
N ARG A 140 -48.60 -0.96 23.73
CA ARG A 140 -49.04 -2.19 23.06
C ARG A 140 -48.99 -3.40 23.98
N GLU A 141 -47.92 -3.55 24.75
CA GLU A 141 -47.77 -4.65 25.72
C GLU A 141 -48.85 -4.59 26.80
N LEU A 142 -49.12 -3.42 27.38
CA LEU A 142 -50.20 -3.25 28.34
C LEU A 142 -51.55 -3.59 27.72
N LEU A 143 -51.84 -3.08 26.52
CA LEU A 143 -53.07 -3.42 25.82
C LEU A 143 -53.19 -4.91 25.56
N GLN A 144 -52.12 -5.60 25.17
CA GLN A 144 -52.13 -7.06 25.01
C GLN A 144 -52.38 -7.79 26.33
N THR A 145 -51.77 -7.34 27.42
CA THR A 145 -51.96 -7.94 28.75
C THR A 145 -53.38 -7.71 29.31
N TYR A 146 -54.05 -6.62 28.93
CA TYR A 146 -55.36 -6.23 29.45
C TYR A 146 -56.54 -6.53 28.51
N LEU A 147 -56.32 -6.68 27.20
CA LEU A 147 -57.32 -7.18 26.23
C LEU A 147 -57.22 -8.69 25.99
N GLY A 148 -56.15 -9.33 26.47
CA GLY A 148 -55.90 -10.77 26.32
C GLY A 148 -56.51 -11.66 27.41
N ASP A 149 -57.41 -11.11 28.24
CA ASP A 149 -58.18 -11.81 29.28
C ASP A 149 -59.69 -11.57 29.08
#